data_AF-H1XQG7-F1
#
_entry.id   AF-H1XQG7-F1
#
_cell.length_a   1.000
_cell.length_b   1.000
_cell.length_c   1.000
_cell.angle_alpha   90.00
_cell.angle_beta   90.00
_cell.angle_gamma   90.00
#
_symmetry.space_group_name_H-M   'P 1'
#
loop_
_entity.id
_entity.type
_entity.pdbx_description
1 polymer ?
#
loop_
_entity_poly.entity_id
_entity_poly.type
_entity_poly.pdbx_seq_one_letter_code
_entity_poly.pdbx_strand_id
1 'polypeptide(L)'
;MKQKISLLKSVWLLLLILLIMVGNGLPLAVLIPLFFIVLISPLIREFHPATDLDERQLQISHFSSHLAFYAFLVLLVIVMMRDFIAQGQNPPPWAYALLIIPLLVKVTISLYQNYQAERVAFWIGYGWFGVWFLFVVLSHGLSIEGLVEISPFLLLLVLILLFRKKILISGTIFILFAVGLTFFFRGWLRLDFYVRLLMYFLVPLPLLSSGVVLIWQQLKTRSAK
;
A
#
# COMPACT_ATOMS: atom_id res chain seq x y z
N MET A 1 -12.07 -7.17 17.81
CA MET A 1 -11.63 -6.36 16.65
C MET A 1 -10.11 -6.19 16.56
N LYS A 2 -9.39 -6.14 17.71
CA LYS A 2 -7.93 -6.03 17.81
C LYS A 2 -7.13 -7.10 17.03
N GLN A 3 -7.52 -8.38 17.08
CA GLN A 3 -6.87 -9.47 16.31
C GLN A 3 -6.92 -9.29 14.78
N LYS A 4 -7.90 -8.56 14.23
CA LYS A 4 -8.03 -8.35 12.77
C LYS A 4 -7.01 -7.37 12.22
N ILE A 5 -6.57 -6.42 13.04
CA ILE A 5 -5.63 -5.37 12.65
C ILE A 5 -4.21 -5.94 12.58
N SER A 6 -3.92 -6.91 13.43
CA SER A 6 -2.64 -7.60 13.46
C SER A 6 -2.41 -8.46 12.24
N LEU A 7 -3.36 -9.34 11.92
CA LEU A 7 -3.21 -10.28 10.80
C LEU A 7 -3.04 -9.52 9.47
N LEU A 8 -3.74 -8.39 9.31
CA LEU A 8 -3.58 -7.50 8.17
C LEU A 8 -2.18 -6.87 8.12
N LYS A 9 -1.65 -6.37 9.25
CA LYS A 9 -0.29 -5.82 9.34
C LYS A 9 0.77 -6.89 9.03
N SER A 10 0.62 -8.09 9.56
CA SER A 10 1.54 -9.22 9.36
C SER A 10 1.55 -9.69 7.90
N VAL A 11 0.38 -9.79 7.25
CA VAL A 11 0.27 -10.14 5.82
C VAL A 11 0.89 -9.06 4.94
N TRP A 12 0.65 -7.79 5.26
CA TRP A 12 1.23 -6.66 4.55
C TRP A 12 2.74 -6.62 4.59
N LEU A 13 3.29 -6.94 5.77
CA LEU A 13 4.70 -6.94 6.05
C LEU A 13 5.38 -8.17 5.42
N LEU A 14 4.74 -9.33 5.46
CA LEU A 14 5.17 -10.55 4.74
C LEU A 14 5.20 -10.33 3.22
N LEU A 15 4.17 -9.68 2.65
CA LEU A 15 4.12 -9.33 1.23
C LEU A 15 5.26 -8.39 0.86
N LEU A 16 5.46 -7.33 1.64
CA LEU A 16 6.54 -6.36 1.45
C LEU A 16 7.92 -7.04 1.41
N ILE A 17 8.17 -8.03 2.28
CA ILE A 17 9.42 -8.81 2.28
C ILE A 17 9.49 -9.74 1.06
N LEU A 18 8.46 -10.52 0.77
CA LEU A 18 8.44 -11.44 -0.38
C LEU A 18 8.70 -10.67 -1.69
N LEU A 19 8.20 -9.45 -1.79
CA LEU A 19 8.43 -8.56 -2.94
C LEU A 19 9.86 -8.02 -3.00
N ILE A 20 10.48 -7.71 -1.87
CA ILE A 20 11.91 -7.36 -1.80
C ILE A 20 12.78 -8.57 -2.21
N MET A 21 12.39 -9.79 -1.79
CA MET A 21 13.10 -11.03 -2.15
C MET A 21 12.99 -11.36 -3.64
N VAL A 22 11.84 -11.11 -4.28
CA VAL A 22 11.65 -11.29 -5.73
C VAL A 22 12.40 -10.23 -6.56
N GLY A 23 12.80 -9.12 -5.94
CA GLY A 23 13.40 -7.94 -6.58
C GLY A 23 14.94 -7.87 -6.63
N ASN A 24 15.70 -8.84 -6.10
CA ASN A 24 17.18 -8.85 -6.10
C ASN A 24 17.87 -7.53 -5.64
N GLY A 25 17.28 -6.76 -4.72
CA GLY A 25 17.77 -5.42 -4.35
C GLY A 25 18.69 -5.34 -3.13
N LEU A 26 18.77 -6.40 -2.31
CA LEU A 26 19.58 -6.42 -1.09
C LEU A 26 20.34 -7.76 -0.99
N PRO A 27 21.61 -7.76 -0.55
CA PRO A 27 22.33 -9.01 -0.33
C PRO A 27 21.59 -9.86 0.72
N LEU A 28 21.49 -11.18 0.46
CA LEU A 28 20.72 -12.12 1.27
C LEU A 28 21.04 -12.02 2.78
N ALA A 29 22.31 -11.75 3.09
CA ALA A 29 22.82 -11.57 4.45
C ALA A 29 22.23 -10.35 5.20
N VAL A 30 21.77 -9.31 4.50
CA VAL A 30 21.10 -8.14 5.08
C VAL A 30 19.59 -8.39 5.21
N LEU A 31 19.02 -9.14 4.26
CA LEU A 31 17.60 -9.47 4.26
C LEU A 31 17.20 -10.39 5.41
N ILE A 32 18.03 -11.38 5.75
CA ILE A 32 17.74 -12.35 6.82
C ILE A 32 17.53 -11.69 8.20
N PRO A 33 18.43 -10.81 8.69
CA PRO A 33 18.22 -10.14 9.97
C PRO A 33 17.09 -9.11 9.93
N LEU A 34 16.89 -8.40 8.81
CA LEU A 34 15.78 -7.46 8.65
C LEU A 34 14.43 -8.18 8.60
N PHE A 35 14.36 -9.31 7.90
CA PHE A 35 13.22 -10.23 7.91
C PHE A 35 12.92 -10.69 9.32
N PHE A 36 13.93 -11.14 10.07
CA PHE A 36 13.78 -11.55 11.45
C PHE A 36 13.27 -10.39 12.33
N ILE A 37 13.91 -9.22 12.32
CA ILE A 37 13.51 -8.09 13.18
C ILE A 37 12.08 -7.64 12.87
N VAL A 38 11.76 -7.51 11.58
CA VAL A 38 10.48 -6.94 11.15
C VAL A 38 9.33 -7.96 11.30
N LEU A 39 9.60 -9.26 11.17
CA LEU A 39 8.60 -10.32 11.34
C LEU A 39 8.45 -10.74 12.81
N ILE A 40 9.55 -10.81 13.56
CA ILE A 40 9.56 -11.15 14.99
C ILE A 40 9.09 -9.97 15.84
N SER A 41 9.37 -8.70 15.52
CA SER A 41 8.97 -7.58 16.39
C SER A 41 7.44 -7.48 16.60
N PRO A 42 6.58 -7.59 15.58
CA PRO A 42 5.13 -7.65 15.75
C PRO A 42 4.69 -8.93 16.47
N LEU A 43 5.28 -10.08 16.14
CA LEU A 43 5.00 -11.38 16.76
C LEU A 43 5.35 -11.37 18.26
N ILE A 44 6.51 -10.84 18.67
CA ILE A 44 6.89 -10.65 20.07
C ILE A 44 5.92 -9.70 20.75
N ARG A 45 5.60 -8.55 20.14
CA ARG A 45 4.71 -7.56 20.76
C ARG A 45 3.27 -8.05 20.93
N GLU A 46 2.90 -9.12 20.23
CA GLU A 46 1.55 -9.65 20.19
C GLU A 46 1.38 -10.98 20.94
N PHE A 47 2.42 -11.82 20.97
CA PHE A 47 2.45 -13.04 21.78
C PHE A 47 3.07 -12.84 23.15
N HIS A 48 3.77 -11.73 23.39
CA HIS A 48 4.09 -11.36 24.75
C HIS A 48 2.79 -10.86 25.39
N PRO A 49 2.22 -11.61 26.35
CA PRO A 49 1.00 -11.21 27.00
C PRO A 49 1.36 -9.97 27.82
N ALA A 50 1.03 -8.79 27.32
CA ALA A 50 0.99 -7.61 28.15
C ALA A 50 -0.28 -7.77 29.00
N THR A 51 -0.19 -8.59 30.04
CA THR A 51 -1.31 -9.06 30.86
C THR A 51 -2.05 -7.94 31.57
N ASP A 52 -1.47 -6.74 31.68
CA ASP A 52 -2.05 -5.62 32.43
C ASP A 52 -1.67 -4.24 31.85
N LEU A 53 -1.74 -4.04 30.52
CA LEU A 53 -1.70 -2.67 30.00
C LEU A 53 -3.08 -2.04 30.09
N ASP A 54 -3.20 -1.12 31.05
CA ASP A 54 -4.36 -0.25 31.24
C ASP A 54 -4.78 0.38 29.90
N GLU A 55 -6.09 0.49 29.63
CA GLU A 55 -6.58 1.05 28.35
C GLU A 55 -6.01 2.44 28.09
N ARG A 56 -5.71 3.16 29.18
CA ARG A 56 -5.02 4.45 29.18
C ARG A 56 -3.59 4.37 28.66
N GLN A 57 -2.82 3.33 29.01
CA GLN A 57 -1.46 3.11 28.49
C GLN A 57 -1.47 2.73 27.01
N LEU A 58 -2.45 1.95 26.57
CA LEU A 58 -2.69 1.69 25.14
C LEU A 58 -2.98 2.99 24.38
N GLN A 59 -3.86 3.85 24.91
CA GLN A 59 -4.16 5.15 24.30
C GLN A 59 -2.94 6.06 24.24
N ILE A 60 -2.15 6.15 25.32
CA ILE A 60 -0.91 6.94 25.36
C ILE A 60 0.11 6.39 24.35
N SER A 61 0.26 5.07 24.27
CA SER A 61 1.15 4.42 23.28
C SER A 61 0.69 4.67 21.83
N HIS A 62 -0.61 4.66 21.56
CA HIS A 62 -1.15 4.99 20.24
C HIS A 62 -0.93 6.46 19.90
N PHE A 63 -1.18 7.35 20.85
CA PHE A 63 -0.97 8.79 20.70
C PHE A 63 0.50 9.13 20.43
N SER A 64 1.42 8.58 21.23
CA SER A 64 2.86 8.80 21.04
C SER A 64 3.36 8.23 19.71
N SER A 65 2.86 7.07 19.29
CA SER A 65 3.19 6.50 17.98
C SER A 65 2.71 7.38 16.82
N HIS A 66 1.52 7.99 16.94
CA HIS A 66 1.00 8.92 15.95
C HIS A 66 1.79 10.23 15.93
N LEU A 67 2.11 10.79 17.08
CA LEU A 67 2.90 12.01 17.18
C LEU A 67 4.31 11.80 16.62
N ALA A 68 4.97 10.69 16.96
CA ALA A 68 6.28 10.32 16.41
C ALA A 68 6.24 10.20 14.88
N PHE A 69 5.18 9.60 14.33
CA PHE A 69 5.00 9.53 12.88
C PHE A 69 4.87 10.92 12.23
N TYR A 70 4.07 11.82 12.81
CA TYR A 70 3.93 13.18 12.25
C TYR A 70 5.20 14.01 12.42
N ALA A 71 5.87 13.91 13.56
CA ALA A 71 7.16 14.55 13.79
C ALA A 71 8.21 14.06 12.79
N PHE A 72 8.27 12.75 12.53
CA PHE A 72 9.12 12.17 11.49
C PHE A 72 8.83 12.77 10.11
N LEU A 73 7.56 12.85 9.69
CA LEU A 73 7.21 13.44 8.40
C LEU A 73 7.58 14.93 8.32
N VAL A 74 7.33 15.69 9.38
CA VAL A 74 7.67 17.13 9.44
C VAL A 74 9.18 17.32 9.34
N LEU A 75 9.98 16.56 10.09
CA LEU A 75 11.43 16.60 10.02
C LEU A 75 11.93 16.23 8.62
N LEU A 76 11.37 15.20 8.00
CA LEU A 76 11.73 14.80 6.65
C LEU A 76 11.44 15.91 5.63
N VAL A 77 10.27 16.55 5.72
CA VAL A 77 9.92 17.70 4.85
C VAL A 77 10.85 18.87 5.09
N ILE A 78 11.19 19.20 6.34
CA ILE A 78 12.15 20.27 6.65
C ILE A 78 13.51 19.98 6.02
N VAL A 79 14.01 18.75 6.11
CA VAL A 79 15.28 18.34 5.49
C VAL A 79 15.20 18.47 3.97
N MET A 80 14.14 17.94 3.34
CA MET A 80 13.94 18.06 1.89
C MET A 80 13.86 19.52 1.43
N MET A 81 13.16 20.38 2.18
CA MET A 81 13.03 21.81 1.89
C MET A 81 14.35 22.56 2.08
N ARG A 82 15.13 22.22 3.12
CA ARG A 82 16.47 22.77 3.32
C ARG A 82 17.36 22.44 2.14
N ASP A 83 17.39 21.18 1.71
CA ASP A 83 18.25 20.75 0.59
C ASP A 83 17.82 21.42 -0.72
N PHE A 84 16.52 21.55 -0.96
CA PHE A 84 15.98 22.25 -2.12
C PHE A 84 16.31 23.75 -2.12
N ILE A 85 16.05 24.46 -1.02
CA ILE A 85 16.23 25.92 -0.95
C ILE A 85 17.70 26.30 -0.82
N ALA A 86 18.44 25.65 0.08
CA ALA A 86 19.81 26.05 0.42
C ALA A 86 20.84 25.52 -0.58
N GLN A 87 20.60 24.35 -1.18
CA GLN A 87 21.56 23.71 -2.09
C GLN A 87 21.11 23.75 -3.56
N GLY A 88 19.87 24.17 -3.82
CA GLY A 88 19.30 24.15 -5.18
C GLY A 88 19.15 22.74 -5.75
N GLN A 89 19.25 21.70 -4.91
CA GLN A 89 19.21 20.31 -5.33
C GLN A 89 17.82 19.73 -5.11
N ASN A 90 17.28 19.07 -6.14
CA ASN A 90 16.04 18.32 -5.98
C ASN A 90 16.27 17.15 -4.99
N PRO A 91 15.33 16.92 -4.06
CA PRO A 91 15.41 15.76 -3.18
C PRO A 91 15.58 14.47 -4.00
N PRO A 92 16.45 13.55 -3.55
CA PRO A 92 16.65 12.29 -4.24
C PRO A 92 15.39 11.38 -4.13
N PRO A 93 15.20 10.42 -5.05
CA PRO A 93 14.03 9.53 -5.06
C PRO A 93 13.74 8.80 -3.74
N TRP A 94 14.78 8.44 -2.99
CA TRP A 94 14.64 7.78 -1.68
C TRP A 94 13.93 8.67 -0.64
N ALA A 95 14.10 9.99 -0.70
CA ALA A 95 13.47 10.92 0.25
C ALA A 95 11.95 10.96 0.01
N TYR A 96 11.53 10.99 -1.26
CA TYR A 96 10.13 10.86 -1.63
C TYR A 96 9.54 9.51 -1.22
N ALA A 97 10.29 8.42 -1.36
CA ALA A 97 9.87 7.09 -0.92
C ALA A 97 9.61 7.05 0.60
N LEU A 98 10.53 7.61 1.41
CA LEU A 98 10.38 7.69 2.86
C LEU A 98 9.20 8.57 3.31
N LEU A 99 8.79 9.54 2.48
CA LEU A 99 7.64 10.39 2.77
C LEU A 99 6.31 9.71 2.37
N ILE A 100 6.23 9.25 1.12
CA ILE A 100 4.98 8.82 0.50
C ILE A 100 4.58 7.43 0.99
N ILE A 101 5.52 6.49 1.10
CA ILE A 101 5.21 5.08 1.43
C ILE A 101 4.56 4.98 2.82
N PRO A 102 5.14 5.52 3.91
CA PRO A 102 4.54 5.40 5.22
C PRO A 102 3.19 6.14 5.31
N LEU A 103 3.06 7.28 4.63
CA LEU A 103 1.80 8.02 4.53
C LEU A 103 0.71 7.17 3.87
N LEU A 104 1.02 6.58 2.71
CA LEU A 104 0.07 5.78 1.95
C LEU A 104 -0.36 4.53 2.71
N VAL A 105 0.58 3.85 3.38
CA VAL A 105 0.28 2.72 4.26
C VAL A 105 -0.63 3.16 5.42
N LYS A 106 -0.30 4.26 6.11
CA LYS A 106 -1.11 4.78 7.22
C LYS A 106 -2.51 5.16 6.78
N VAL A 107 -2.65 5.86 5.65
CA VAL A 107 -3.95 6.26 5.07
C VAL A 107 -4.76 5.03 4.70
N THR A 108 -4.17 4.07 4.00
CA THR A 108 -4.85 2.85 3.57
C THR A 108 -5.36 2.04 4.76
N ILE A 109 -4.52 1.83 5.78
CA ILE A 109 -4.91 1.15 7.02
C ILE A 109 -6.02 1.91 7.74
N SER A 110 -5.90 3.24 7.86
CA SER A 110 -6.89 4.08 8.52
C SER A 110 -8.25 4.02 7.82
N LEU A 111 -8.26 4.03 6.48
CA LEU A 111 -9.50 3.90 5.71
C LEU A 111 -10.19 2.56 5.98
N TYR A 112 -9.46 1.44 5.93
CA TYR A 112 -10.03 0.12 6.20
C TYR A 112 -10.50 -0.06 7.65
N GLN A 113 -9.94 0.68 8.61
CA GLN A 113 -10.33 0.62 10.02
C GLN A 113 -11.57 1.45 10.33
N ASN A 114 -11.67 2.64 9.75
CA ASN A 114 -12.71 3.61 10.09
C ASN A 114 -13.97 3.48 9.22
N TYR A 115 -13.87 2.87 8.05
CA TYR A 115 -14.98 2.70 7.12
C TYR A 115 -15.26 1.24 6.82
N GLN A 116 -16.40 0.97 6.18
CA GLN A 116 -16.72 -0.38 5.71
C GLN A 116 -15.68 -0.84 4.69
N ALA A 117 -14.87 -1.84 5.05
CA ALA A 117 -13.69 -2.20 4.27
C ALA A 117 -14.00 -2.71 2.84
N GLU A 118 -15.18 -3.31 2.58
CA GLU A 118 -15.65 -3.60 1.22
C GLU A 118 -15.80 -2.32 0.39
N ARG A 119 -16.48 -1.31 0.96
CA ARG A 119 -16.67 -0.02 0.32
C ARG A 119 -15.31 0.61 0.04
N VAL A 120 -14.42 0.68 1.03
CA VAL A 120 -13.06 1.24 0.85
C VAL A 120 -12.30 0.55 -0.29
N ALA A 121 -12.34 -0.78 -0.38
CA ALA A 121 -11.68 -1.53 -1.44
C ALA A 121 -12.18 -1.13 -2.85
N PHE A 122 -13.49 -0.97 -3.02
CA PHE A 122 -14.04 -0.48 -4.29
C PHE A 122 -13.67 0.98 -4.57
N TRP A 123 -13.69 1.84 -3.54
CA TRP A 123 -13.30 3.25 -3.66
C TRP A 123 -11.83 3.42 -4.07
N ILE A 124 -10.93 2.57 -3.55
CA ILE A 124 -9.53 2.54 -3.99
C ILE A 124 -9.44 2.19 -5.48
N GLY A 125 -10.21 1.19 -5.95
CA GLY A 125 -10.29 0.84 -7.36
C GLY A 125 -10.78 1.98 -8.26
N TYR A 126 -11.88 2.64 -7.86
CA TYR A 126 -12.43 3.78 -8.59
C TYR A 126 -11.50 5.00 -8.56
N GLY A 127 -10.88 5.26 -7.42
CA GLY A 127 -9.90 6.34 -7.27
C GLY A 127 -8.72 6.15 -8.20
N TRP A 128 -8.17 4.93 -8.29
CA TRP A 128 -7.08 4.63 -9.21
C TRP A 128 -7.47 4.78 -10.67
N PHE A 129 -8.66 4.33 -11.06
CA PHE A 129 -9.18 4.60 -12.40
C PHE A 129 -9.27 6.12 -12.65
N GLY A 130 -9.84 6.89 -11.71
CA GLY A 130 -10.01 8.34 -11.86
C GLY A 130 -8.69 9.09 -11.99
N VAL A 131 -7.69 8.75 -11.16
CA VAL A 131 -6.35 9.33 -11.22
C VAL A 131 -5.68 9.02 -12.56
N TRP A 132 -5.74 7.75 -13.00
CA TRP A 132 -5.13 7.36 -14.27
C TRP A 132 -5.85 7.97 -15.47
N PHE A 133 -7.18 8.01 -15.44
CA PHE A 133 -7.99 8.66 -16.46
C PHE A 133 -7.59 10.13 -16.61
N LEU A 134 -7.51 10.84 -15.49
CA LEU A 134 -7.14 12.25 -15.49
C LEU A 134 -5.70 12.45 -15.98
N PHE A 135 -4.77 11.59 -15.58
CA PHE A 135 -3.39 11.61 -16.08
C PHE A 135 -3.34 11.46 -17.60
N VAL A 136 -4.00 10.44 -18.16
CA VAL A 136 -4.01 10.18 -19.60
C VAL A 136 -4.67 11.31 -20.39
N VAL A 137 -5.79 11.84 -19.90
CA VAL A 137 -6.47 12.97 -20.55
C VAL A 137 -5.60 14.23 -20.52
N LEU A 138 -4.85 14.47 -19.45
CA LEU A 138 -3.93 15.61 -19.38
C LEU A 138 -2.67 15.43 -20.23
N SER A 139 -2.18 14.20 -20.42
CA SER A 139 -0.95 13.93 -21.17
C SER A 139 -1.17 13.82 -22.68
N HIS A 140 -2.25 13.15 -23.10
CA HIS A 140 -2.51 12.79 -24.50
C HIS A 140 -3.81 13.39 -25.05
N GLY A 141 -4.65 14.01 -24.21
CA GLY A 141 -5.98 14.45 -24.61
C GLY A 141 -6.91 13.29 -24.95
N LEU A 142 -7.86 13.51 -25.86
CA LEU A 142 -8.76 12.46 -26.38
C LEU A 142 -8.21 11.83 -27.68
N SER A 143 -6.91 11.52 -27.70
CA SER A 143 -6.26 10.88 -28.85
C SER A 143 -6.41 9.35 -28.84
N ILE A 144 -6.05 8.71 -29.96
CA ILE A 144 -6.03 7.23 -30.06
C ILE A 144 -5.01 6.65 -29.08
N GLU A 145 -3.84 7.30 -28.92
CA GLU A 145 -2.83 6.88 -27.95
C GLU A 145 -3.37 6.90 -26.52
N GLY A 146 -4.11 7.96 -26.15
CA GLY A 146 -4.77 8.05 -24.85
C GLY A 146 -5.82 6.95 -24.65
N LEU A 147 -6.61 6.63 -25.68
CA LEU A 147 -7.58 5.53 -25.61
C LEU A 147 -6.91 4.16 -25.40
N VAL A 148 -5.77 3.91 -26.04
CA VAL A 148 -5.01 2.67 -25.85
C VAL A 148 -4.44 2.62 -24.42
N GLU A 149 -3.86 3.71 -23.93
CA GLU A 149 -3.26 3.79 -22.60
C GLU A 149 -4.27 3.63 -21.47
N ILE A 150 -5.48 4.16 -21.63
CA ILE A 150 -6.53 4.05 -20.62
C ILE A 150 -7.27 2.70 -20.65
N SER A 151 -7.23 2.00 -21.78
CA SER A 151 -8.02 0.77 -21.99
C SER A 151 -7.88 -0.30 -20.89
N PRO A 152 -6.70 -0.57 -20.29
CA PRO A 152 -6.59 -1.57 -19.24
C PRO A 152 -7.33 -1.15 -17.96
N PHE A 153 -7.28 0.14 -17.63
CA PHE A 153 -7.97 0.70 -16.46
C PHE A 153 -9.48 0.79 -16.70
N LEU A 154 -9.90 1.07 -17.93
CA LEU A 154 -11.30 1.07 -18.33
C LEU A 154 -11.90 -0.34 -18.28
N LEU A 155 -11.15 -1.35 -18.75
CA LEU A 155 -11.49 -2.76 -18.57
C LEU A 155 -11.63 -3.12 -17.09
N LEU A 156 -10.66 -2.73 -16.25
CA LEU A 156 -10.75 -2.94 -14.81
C LEU A 156 -12.03 -2.33 -14.22
N LEU A 157 -12.34 -1.08 -14.57
CA LEU A 157 -13.56 -0.40 -14.10
C LEU A 157 -14.83 -1.15 -14.50
N VAL A 158 -14.94 -1.53 -15.78
CA VAL A 158 -16.10 -2.28 -16.30
C VAL A 158 -16.25 -3.61 -15.58
N LEU A 159 -15.16 -4.35 -15.39
CA LEU A 159 -15.17 -5.62 -14.66
C LEU A 159 -15.59 -5.44 -13.19
N ILE A 160 -15.10 -4.40 -12.53
CA ILE A 160 -15.49 -4.08 -11.14
C ILE A 160 -16.99 -3.77 -11.07
N LEU A 161 -17.52 -2.96 -11.99
CA LEU A 161 -18.94 -2.60 -12.02
C LEU A 161 -19.81 -3.82 -12.29
N LEU A 162 -19.44 -4.66 -13.26
CA LEU A 162 -20.17 -5.87 -13.63
C LEU A 162 -20.20 -6.90 -12.49
N PHE A 163 -19.08 -7.06 -11.80
CA PHE A 163 -18.93 -8.07 -10.74
C PHE A 163 -19.10 -7.52 -9.32
N ARG A 164 -19.55 -6.27 -9.15
CA ARG A 164 -19.68 -5.61 -7.84
C ARG A 164 -20.39 -6.44 -6.77
N LYS A 165 -21.44 -7.19 -7.15
CA LYS A 165 -22.20 -8.06 -6.24
C LYS A 165 -21.50 -9.40 -5.94
N LYS A 166 -20.52 -9.79 -6.76
CA LYS A 166 -19.76 -11.04 -6.64
C LYS A 166 -18.38 -10.74 -6.05
N ILE A 167 -18.34 -10.47 -4.74
CA ILE A 167 -17.16 -9.99 -3.99
C ILE A 167 -15.88 -10.80 -4.26
N LEU A 168 -15.97 -12.14 -4.34
CA LEU A 168 -14.81 -13.00 -4.64
C LEU A 168 -14.23 -12.70 -6.03
N ILE A 169 -15.08 -12.54 -7.03
CA ILE A 169 -14.65 -12.29 -8.41
C ILE A 169 -14.00 -10.91 -8.49
N SER A 170 -14.63 -9.88 -7.90
CA SER A 170 -14.03 -8.54 -7.83
C SER A 170 -12.69 -8.55 -7.09
N GLY A 171 -12.59 -9.27 -5.97
CA GLY A 171 -11.34 -9.40 -5.23
C GLY A 171 -10.23 -10.06 -6.05
N THR A 172 -10.55 -11.15 -6.77
CA THR A 172 -9.61 -11.81 -7.68
C THR A 172 -9.19 -10.91 -8.83
N ILE A 173 -10.12 -10.16 -9.43
CA ILE A 173 -9.81 -9.20 -10.50
C ILE A 173 -8.80 -8.15 -10.01
N PHE A 174 -9.01 -7.58 -8.82
CA PHE A 174 -8.06 -6.62 -8.24
C PHE A 174 -6.68 -7.21 -8.03
N ILE A 175 -6.58 -8.44 -7.52
CA ILE A 175 -5.29 -9.12 -7.34
C ILE A 175 -4.61 -9.39 -8.68
N LEU A 176 -5.33 -9.94 -9.67
CA LEU A 176 -4.77 -10.23 -10.99
C LEU A 176 -4.27 -8.95 -11.67
N PHE A 177 -5.04 -7.86 -11.58
CA PHE A 177 -4.64 -6.58 -12.13
C PHE A 177 -3.41 -6.01 -11.43
N ALA A 178 -3.37 -6.06 -10.09
CA ALA A 178 -2.22 -5.63 -9.31
C ALA A 178 -0.95 -6.44 -9.65
N VAL A 179 -1.09 -7.76 -9.79
CA VAL A 179 0.01 -8.64 -10.20
C VAL A 179 0.48 -8.28 -11.61
N GLY A 180 -0.45 -8.08 -12.55
CA GLY A 180 -0.14 -7.63 -13.91
C GLY A 180 0.63 -6.31 -13.94
N LEU A 181 0.19 -5.31 -13.17
CA LEU A 181 0.91 -4.03 -13.02
C LEU A 181 2.30 -4.22 -12.41
N THR A 182 2.44 -5.13 -11.44
CA THR A 182 3.74 -5.43 -10.83
C THR A 182 4.71 -6.00 -11.87
N PHE A 183 4.25 -6.92 -12.73
CA PHE A 183 5.05 -7.43 -13.84
C PHE A 183 5.39 -6.35 -14.87
N PHE A 184 4.43 -5.48 -15.20
CA PHE A 184 4.65 -4.35 -16.10
C PHE A 184 5.75 -3.42 -15.60
N PHE A 185 5.69 -2.99 -14.33
CA PHE A 185 6.73 -2.13 -13.73
C PHE A 185 8.07 -2.84 -13.56
N ARG A 186 8.08 -4.17 -13.39
CA ARG A 186 9.34 -4.95 -13.36
C ARG A 186 10.09 -4.89 -14.68
N GLY A 187 9.38 -4.82 -15.81
CA GLY A 187 9.98 -4.66 -17.14
C GLY A 187 10.76 -3.35 -17.31
N TRP A 188 10.51 -2.36 -16.45
CA TRP A 188 11.17 -1.05 -16.48
C TRP A 188 12.48 -1.10 -15.67
N LEU A 189 13.37 -2.01 -16.06
CA LEU A 189 14.65 -2.26 -15.38
C LEU A 189 15.56 -1.02 -15.29
N ARG A 190 15.35 -0.04 -16.18
CA ARG A 190 16.11 1.22 -16.24
C ARG A 190 15.73 2.25 -15.18
N LEU A 191 14.59 2.10 -14.50
CA LEU A 191 14.20 3.01 -13.42
C LEU A 191 15.02 2.76 -12.15
N ASP A 192 15.31 3.85 -11.44
CA ASP A 192 15.87 3.81 -10.09
C ASP A 192 15.02 2.93 -9.16
N PHE A 193 15.69 2.26 -8.22
CA PHE A 193 15.04 1.33 -7.29
C PHE A 193 13.94 2.00 -6.48
N TYR A 194 14.18 3.21 -5.96
CA TYR A 194 13.21 3.91 -5.13
C TYR A 194 12.03 4.44 -5.94
N VAL A 195 12.24 4.79 -7.21
CA VAL A 195 11.15 5.13 -8.13
C VAL A 195 10.27 3.90 -8.38
N ARG A 196 10.86 2.73 -8.64
CA ARG A 196 10.08 1.48 -8.77
C ARG A 196 9.32 1.15 -7.50
N LEU A 197 9.95 1.32 -6.34
CA LEU A 197 9.32 1.12 -5.05
C LEU A 197 8.13 2.08 -4.88
N LEU A 198 8.31 3.37 -5.16
CA LEU A 198 7.23 4.36 -5.12
C LEU A 198 6.07 3.97 -6.04
N MET A 199 6.34 3.63 -7.30
CA MET A 199 5.31 3.22 -8.25
C MET A 199 4.58 1.96 -7.78
N TYR A 200 5.29 1.00 -7.18
CA TYR A 200 4.70 -0.19 -6.60
C TYR A 200 3.79 0.11 -5.42
N PHE A 201 4.20 1.01 -4.52
CA PHE A 201 3.39 1.38 -3.36
C PHE A 201 2.20 2.25 -3.74
N LEU A 202 2.33 3.03 -4.79
CA LEU A 202 1.25 3.85 -5.31
C LEU A 202 0.23 2.96 -6.01
N VAL A 203 0.58 2.24 -7.09
CA VAL A 203 -0.46 1.67 -7.99
C VAL A 203 -0.82 0.21 -7.66
N PRO A 204 0.09 -0.77 -7.80
CA PRO A 204 -0.27 -2.19 -7.57
C PRO A 204 -0.77 -2.48 -6.16
N LEU A 205 -0.12 -1.89 -5.16
CA LEU A 205 -0.27 -2.31 -3.78
C LEU A 205 -1.66 -1.97 -3.18
N PRO A 206 -2.23 -0.76 -3.37
CA PRO A 206 -3.60 -0.49 -2.95
C PRO A 206 -4.62 -1.42 -3.61
N LEU A 207 -4.43 -1.76 -4.89
CA LEU A 207 -5.29 -2.70 -5.60
C LEU A 207 -5.15 -4.12 -5.03
N LEU A 208 -3.93 -4.58 -4.79
CA LEU A 208 -3.65 -5.87 -4.17
C LEU A 208 -4.32 -5.97 -2.79
N SER A 209 -4.15 -4.95 -1.95
CA SER A 209 -4.75 -4.90 -0.62
C SER A 209 -6.29 -4.87 -0.68
N SER A 210 -6.86 -4.15 -1.66
CA SER A 210 -8.31 -4.13 -1.91
C SER A 210 -8.83 -5.51 -2.28
N GLY A 211 -8.11 -6.23 -3.15
CA GLY A 211 -8.48 -7.59 -3.53
C GLY A 211 -8.42 -8.58 -2.36
N VAL A 212 -7.34 -8.53 -1.57
CA VAL A 212 -7.19 -9.37 -0.36
C VAL A 212 -8.29 -9.09 0.65
N VAL A 213 -8.60 -7.82 0.91
CA VAL A 213 -9.66 -7.42 1.85
C VAL A 213 -11.03 -7.94 1.41
N LEU A 214 -11.38 -7.83 0.13
CA LEU A 214 -12.65 -8.33 -0.41
C LEU A 214 -12.78 -9.84 -0.24
N ILE A 215 -11.76 -10.61 -0.62
CA ILE A 215 -11.75 -12.07 -0.47
C ILE A 215 -11.89 -12.45 1.01
N TRP A 216 -11.10 -11.82 1.87
CA TRP A 216 -11.11 -12.07 3.30
C TRP A 216 -12.48 -11.82 3.93
N GLN A 217 -13.14 -10.72 3.55
CA GLN A 217 -14.48 -10.41 4.06
C GLN A 217 -15.51 -11.46 3.66
N GLN A 218 -15.46 -11.97 2.43
CA GLN A 218 -16.37 -13.02 1.99
C GLN A 218 -16.14 -14.34 2.75
N LEU A 219 -14.88 -14.73 2.97
CA LEU A 219 -14.56 -15.95 3.72
C LEU A 219 -15.11 -15.86 5.15
N LYS A 220 -14.96 -14.69 5.77
CA LYS A 220 -15.48 -14.44 7.11
C LYS A 220 -17.01 -14.49 7.19
N THR A 221 -17.73 -13.93 6.22
CA THR A 221 -19.21 -13.98 6.22
C THR A 221 -19.75 -15.38 5.96
N ARG A 222 -19.00 -16.23 5.22
CA ARG A 222 -19.34 -17.65 5.04
C ARG A 222 -19.12 -18.48 6.31
N SER A 223 -18.04 -18.24 7.06
CA SER A 223 -17.76 -18.98 8.31
C SER A 223 -18.72 -18.68 9.47
N ALA A 224 -19.50 -17.61 9.37
CA ALA A 224 -20.46 -17.19 10.40
C ALA A 224 -21.88 -17.72 10.17
N LYS A 225 -22.10 -18.47 9.08
CA LYS A 225 -23.36 -19.14 8.74
C LYS A 225 -23.17 -20.64 8.90
#